data_AF-A0ABC8ED81-F1
#
_entry.id   AF-A0ABC8ED81-F1
#
_cell.length_a   1.000
_cell.length_b   1.000
_cell.length_c   1.000
_cell.angle_alpha   90.00
_cell.angle_beta   90.00
_cell.angle_gamma   90.00
#
_symmetry.space_group_name_H-M   'P 1'
#
loop_
_entity.id
_entity.type
_entity.pdbx_description
1 polymer ?
#
loop_
_entity_poly.entity_id
_entity_poly.type
_entity_poly.pdbx_seq_one_letter_code
_entity_poly.pdbx_strand_id
1 'polypeptide(L)'
;MKNIININQKLGEVVSIFPGSSRIFNDAKIDYCCGGHDTLGEALKGKGMNLDEFIQKLNEEYEKFISSNEEYIDWRKEKPVVLMRHIVDTHHDYTKKELKEIDGLLSKILKVHLDYYQKY
;
A
#
# COMPACT_ATOMS: atom_id res chain seq x y z
N MET A 1 22.11 -3.53 -14.97
CA MET A 1 21.15 -3.88 -13.90
C MET A 1 19.93 -4.48 -14.58
N LYS A 2 19.40 -5.60 -14.08
CA LYS A 2 18.26 -6.27 -14.72
C LYS A 2 17.00 -5.64 -14.11
N ASN A 3 16.29 -4.80 -14.84
CA ASN A 3 15.06 -4.19 -14.34
C ASN A 3 13.99 -5.30 -14.21
N ILE A 4 13.74 -5.74 -12.99
CA ILE A 4 12.76 -6.78 -12.67
C ILE A 4 11.35 -6.19 -12.75
N ILE A 5 11.20 -4.91 -12.38
CA ILE A 5 9.94 -4.17 -12.48
C ILE A 5 9.93 -3.33 -13.76
N ASN A 6 8.86 -3.44 -14.56
CA ASN A 6 8.70 -2.69 -15.80
C ASN A 6 7.24 -2.27 -16.06
N ILE A 7 7.04 -1.46 -17.09
CA ILE A 7 5.76 -0.78 -17.39
C ILE A 7 4.60 -1.73 -17.70
N ASN A 8 4.88 -2.98 -18.08
CA ASN A 8 3.86 -3.95 -18.48
C ASN A 8 3.37 -4.80 -17.30
N GLN A 9 4.00 -4.69 -16.13
CA GLN A 9 3.54 -5.41 -14.93
C GLN A 9 2.32 -4.73 -14.33
N LYS A 10 1.42 -5.55 -13.79
CA LYS A 10 0.25 -5.08 -13.08
C LYS A 10 0.63 -4.50 -11.73
N LEU A 11 -0.06 -3.44 -11.31
CA LEU A 11 0.18 -2.80 -10.01
C LEU A 11 0.09 -3.79 -8.84
N GLY A 12 -0.93 -4.66 -8.85
CA GLY A 12 -1.13 -5.66 -7.80
C GLY A 12 -0.01 -6.71 -7.75
N GLU A 13 0.52 -7.10 -8.91
CA GLU A 13 1.67 -8.01 -8.98
C GLU A 13 2.91 -7.37 -8.37
N VAL A 14 3.18 -6.10 -8.67
CA VAL A 14 4.32 -5.39 -8.11
C VAL A 14 4.24 -5.29 -6.59
N VAL A 15 3.08 -4.95 -6.03
CA VAL A 15 2.91 -4.88 -4.56
C VAL A 15 3.01 -6.25 -3.91
N SER A 16 2.59 -7.31 -4.60
CA SER A 16 2.71 -8.68 -4.10
C SER A 16 4.15 -9.22 -4.09
N ILE A 17 5.02 -8.69 -4.96
CA ILE A 17 6.46 -9.01 -5.01
C ILE A 17 7.23 -8.14 -4.02
N PHE A 18 6.92 -6.85 -4.03
CA PHE A 18 7.60 -5.81 -3.28
C PHE A 18 6.56 -5.00 -2.49
N PRO A 19 6.19 -5.41 -1.27
CA PRO A 19 5.17 -4.71 -0.49
C PRO A 19 5.49 -3.24 -0.23
N GLY A 20 6.77 -2.86 -0.16
CA GLY A 20 7.20 -1.47 -0.01
C GLY A 20 6.78 -0.54 -1.15
N SER A 21 6.48 -1.09 -2.34
CA SER A 21 5.93 -0.32 -3.46
C SER A 21 4.57 0.32 -3.16
N SER A 22 3.79 -0.24 -2.22
CA SER A 22 2.53 0.35 -1.77
C SER A 22 2.69 1.80 -1.31
N ARG A 23 3.76 2.11 -0.57
CA ARG A 23 4.06 3.46 -0.11
C ARG A 23 4.41 4.39 -1.27
N ILE A 24 5.22 3.90 -2.21
CA ILE A 24 5.60 4.64 -3.42
C ILE A 24 4.34 4.96 -4.26
N PHE A 25 3.42 4.01 -4.38
CA PHE A 25 2.17 4.19 -5.09
C PHE A 25 1.22 5.16 -4.38
N ASN A 26 1.12 5.09 -3.05
CA ASN A 26 0.35 6.05 -2.26
C ASN A 26 0.87 7.49 -2.44
N ASP A 27 2.18 7.69 -2.37
CA ASP A 27 2.81 9.00 -2.58
C ASP A 27 2.54 9.54 -4.00
N ALA A 28 2.49 8.65 -4.99
CA ALA A 28 2.16 8.97 -6.39
C ALA A 28 0.65 8.97 -6.71
N LYS A 29 -0.20 8.76 -5.70
CA LYS A 29 -1.67 8.64 -5.81
C LYS A 29 -2.10 7.61 -6.85
N ILE A 30 -1.44 6.46 -6.88
CA ILE A 30 -1.72 5.33 -7.78
C ILE A 30 -2.59 4.32 -7.03
N ASP A 31 -3.76 4.00 -7.58
CA ASP A 31 -4.68 3.03 -7.00
C ASP A 31 -4.26 1.60 -7.39
N TYR A 32 -3.42 0.99 -6.57
CA TYR A 32 -3.01 -0.41 -6.73
C TYR A 32 -3.97 -1.39 -6.03
N CYS A 33 -4.89 -0.90 -5.19
CA CYS A 33 -5.74 -1.75 -4.37
C CYS A 33 -6.99 -2.18 -5.15
N CYS A 34 -7.72 -1.23 -5.73
CA CYS A 34 -8.87 -1.53 -6.59
C CYS A 34 -8.43 -1.60 -8.06
N GLY A 35 -7.56 -0.68 -8.49
CA GLY A 35 -6.94 -0.66 -9.83
C GLY A 35 -5.78 -1.64 -10.03
N GLY A 36 -5.59 -2.62 -9.15
CA GLY A 36 -4.44 -3.53 -9.16
C GLY A 36 -4.25 -4.35 -10.45
N HIS A 37 -5.25 -4.39 -11.33
CA HIS A 37 -5.23 -5.07 -12.61
C HIS A 37 -4.62 -4.22 -13.75
N ASP A 38 -4.56 -2.91 -13.58
CA ASP A 38 -3.93 -1.99 -14.52
C ASP A 38 -2.42 -2.17 -14.52
N THR A 39 -1.79 -1.93 -15.66
CA THR A 39 -0.33 -1.94 -15.77
C THR A 39 0.29 -0.68 -15.19
N LEU A 40 1.56 -0.73 -14.80
CA LEU A 40 2.30 0.47 -14.36
C LEU A 40 2.27 1.58 -15.40
N GLY A 41 2.44 1.23 -16.68
CA GLY A 41 2.45 2.19 -17.78
C GLY A 41 1.10 2.92 -17.91
N GLU A 42 -0.01 2.18 -17.80
CA GLU A 42 -1.36 2.75 -17.84
C GLU A 42 -1.62 3.66 -16.63
N ALA A 43 -1.26 3.21 -15.43
CA ALA A 43 -1.48 3.95 -14.19
C ALA A 43 -0.67 5.25 -14.10
N LEU A 44 0.48 5.32 -14.77
CA LEU A 44 1.35 6.50 -14.84
C LEU A 44 0.99 7.45 -16.00
N LYS A 45 0.17 7.00 -16.95
CA LYS A 45 -0.20 7.78 -18.13
C LYS A 45 -0.96 9.04 -17.73
N GLY A 46 -0.55 10.19 -18.26
CA GLY A 46 -1.24 11.47 -18.02
C GLY A 46 -1.01 12.08 -16.64
N LYS A 47 -0.23 11.45 -15.75
CA LYS A 47 0.13 12.01 -14.43
C LYS A 47 1.27 13.04 -14.47
N GLY A 48 1.83 13.34 -15.65
CA GLY A 48 2.93 14.29 -15.81
C GLY A 48 4.25 13.84 -15.15
N MET A 49 4.36 12.55 -14.81
CA MET A 49 5.57 11.96 -14.23
C MET A 49 6.48 11.43 -15.33
N ASN A 50 7.79 11.50 -15.10
CA ASN A 50 8.76 10.81 -15.94
C ASN A 50 8.69 9.30 -15.65
N LEU A 51 8.21 8.54 -16.63
CA LEU A 51 8.02 7.09 -16.54
C LEU A 51 9.33 6.37 -16.20
N ASP A 52 10.42 6.73 -16.87
CA ASP A 52 11.71 6.05 -16.74
C ASP A 52 12.31 6.28 -15.36
N GLU A 53 12.25 7.53 -14.86
CA GLU A 53 12.70 7.87 -13.50
C GLU A 53 11.89 7.13 -12.44
N PHE A 54 10.57 7.01 -12.62
CA PHE A 54 9.71 6.31 -11.67
C PHE A 54 10.04 4.80 -11.64
N ILE A 55 10.19 4.18 -12.81
CA ILE A 55 10.57 2.76 -12.92
C ILE A 55 11.96 2.53 -12.34
N GLN A 56 12.91 3.42 -12.59
CA GLN A 56 14.25 3.34 -12.03
C GLN A 56 14.19 3.37 -10.50
N LYS A 57 13.53 4.38 -9.92
CA LYS A 57 13.37 4.51 -8.46
C LYS A 57 12.72 3.26 -7.85
N LEU A 58 11.70 2.72 -8.51
CA LEU A 58 11.00 1.53 -8.04
C LEU A 58 11.90 0.29 -8.02
N ASN A 59 12.75 0.11 -9.04
CA ASN A 59 13.74 -0.96 -9.06
C ASN A 59 14.86 -0.74 -8.03
N GLU A 60 15.33 0.48 -7.82
CA GLU A 60 16.34 0.78 -6.79
C GLU A 60 15.85 0.45 -5.38
N GLU A 61 14.60 0.80 -5.06
CA GLU A 61 13.99 0.44 -3.76
C GLU A 61 13.73 -1.06 -3.64
N TYR A 62 13.40 -1.73 -4.75
CA TYR A 62 13.26 -3.19 -4.75
C TYR A 62 14.60 -3.91 -4.51
N GLU A 63 15.70 -3.44 -5.09
CA GLU A 63 17.04 -4.00 -4.85
C GLU A 63 17.46 -3.81 -3.38
N LYS A 64 17.16 -2.65 -2.78
CA LYS A 64 17.37 -2.44 -1.34
C LYS A 64 16.55 -3.40 -0.49
N PHE A 65 15.28 -3.62 -0.86
CA PHE A 65 14.41 -4.57 -0.18
C PHE A 65 14.98 -5.99 -0.20
N ILE A 66 15.42 -6.49 -1.36
CA ILE A 66 16.08 -7.80 -1.46
C ILE A 66 17.37 -7.84 -0.63
N SER A 67 18.14 -6.76 -0.65
CA SER A 67 19.44 -6.68 0.02
C SER A 67 19.35 -6.49 1.54
N SER A 68 18.18 -6.12 2.07
CA SER A 68 17.97 -5.82 3.49
C SER A 68 18.20 -7.02 4.41
N ASN A 69 18.20 -8.25 3.86
CA ASN A 69 18.33 -9.51 4.58
C ASN A 69 17.29 -9.66 5.72
N GLU A 70 16.17 -8.93 5.64
CA GLU A 70 15.02 -9.08 6.52
C GLU A 70 14.26 -10.36 6.13
N GLU A 71 13.70 -11.05 7.12
CA GLU A 71 12.82 -12.18 6.87
C GLU A 71 11.55 -11.71 6.15
N TYR A 72 11.47 -11.99 4.86
CA TYR A 72 10.29 -11.72 4.04
C TYR A 72 9.52 -13.00 3.72
N ILE A 73 8.23 -12.99 4.05
CA ILE A 73 7.30 -14.05 3.65
C ILE A 73 6.70 -13.70 2.30
N ASP A 74 6.99 -14.51 1.27
CA ASP A 74 6.35 -14.41 -0.03
C ASP A 74 4.94 -15.04 0.02
N TRP A 75 3.95 -14.23 0.41
CA TRP A 75 2.55 -14.65 0.58
C TRP A 75 1.92 -15.28 -0.68
N ARG A 76 2.49 -15.08 -1.86
CA ARG A 76 2.03 -15.68 -3.12
C ARG A 76 2.33 -17.18 -3.20
N LYS A 77 3.29 -17.65 -2.40
CA LYS A 77 3.72 -19.06 -2.33
C LYS A 77 3.14 -19.79 -1.13
N GLU A 78 2.56 -19.06 -0.19
CA GLU A 78 1.96 -19.63 1.02
C GLU A 78 0.62 -20.31 0.74
N LYS A 79 0.24 -21.20 1.66
CA LYS A 79 -1.07 -21.86 1.58
C LYS A 79 -2.17 -20.82 1.84
N PRO A 80 -3.29 -20.85 1.10
CA PRO A 80 -4.40 -19.91 1.31
C PRO A 80 -4.90 -19.86 2.77
N VAL A 81 -4.93 -21.01 3.46
CA VAL A 81 -5.34 -21.07 4.87
C VAL A 81 -4.41 -20.30 5.81
N VAL A 82 -3.10 -20.30 5.53
CA VAL A 82 -2.10 -19.56 6.31
C VAL A 82 -2.25 -18.07 6.05
N LEU A 83 -2.40 -17.67 4.79
CA LEU A 83 -2.64 -16.27 4.42
C LEU A 83 -3.94 -15.72 5.02
N MET A 84 -5.05 -16.46 4.92
CA MET A 84 -6.33 -16.06 5.51
C MET A 84 -6.21 -15.85 7.02
N ARG A 85 -5.53 -16.77 7.71
CA ARG A 85 -5.31 -16.65 9.16
C ARG A 85 -4.44 -15.44 9.49
N HIS A 86 -3.35 -15.22 8.75
CA HIS A 86 -2.51 -14.05 8.94
C HIS A 86 -3.29 -12.75 8.77
N ILE A 87 -4.13 -12.63 7.73
CA ILE A 87 -4.96 -11.45 7.49
C ILE A 87 -5.88 -11.16 8.69
N VAL A 88 -6.53 -12.20 9.24
CA VAL A 88 -7.41 -12.04 10.39
C VAL A 88 -6.63 -11.62 11.64
N ASP A 89 -5.62 -12.43 12.01
CA ASP A 89 -4.90 -12.31 13.26
C ASP A 89 -4.02 -11.04 13.31
N THR A 90 -3.54 -10.56 12.15
CA THR A 90 -2.61 -9.42 12.07
C THR A 90 -3.32 -8.12 11.70
N HIS A 91 -4.26 -8.14 10.76
CA HIS A 91 -4.87 -6.92 10.24
C HIS A 91 -6.27 -6.67 10.81
N HIS A 92 -7.18 -7.65 10.77
CA HIS A 92 -8.56 -7.43 11.21
C HIS A 92 -8.66 -7.18 12.71
N ASP A 93 -8.00 -8.00 13.52
CA ASP A 93 -8.04 -7.87 14.98
C ASP A 93 -7.44 -6.55 15.45
N TYR A 94 -6.27 -6.18 14.91
CA TYR A 94 -5.65 -4.88 15.17
C TYR A 94 -6.58 -3.72 14.76
N THR A 95 -7.04 -3.71 13.51
CA THR A 95 -7.89 -2.63 12.98
C THR A 95 -9.15 -2.45 13.81
N LYS A 96 -9.83 -3.54 14.19
CA LYS A 96 -11.05 -3.48 15.00
C LYS A 96 -10.79 -2.87 16.39
N LYS A 97 -9.64 -3.18 16.99
CA LYS A 97 -9.23 -2.61 18.28
C LYS A 97 -8.97 -1.11 18.16
N GLU A 98 -8.18 -0.70 17.17
CA GLU A 98 -7.82 0.70 16.97
C GLU A 98 -9.04 1.56 16.61
N LEU A 99 -9.94 1.07 15.74
CA LEU A 99 -11.17 1.78 15.39
C LEU A 99 -12.05 2.05 16.62
N LYS A 100 -12.17 1.08 17.53
CA LYS A 100 -12.93 1.26 18.78
C LYS A 100 -12.35 2.36 19.65
N GLU A 101 -11.02 2.49 19.71
CA GLU A 101 -10.35 3.56 20.45
C GLU A 101 -10.56 4.92 19.77
N ILE A 102 -10.38 4.97 18.45
CA ILE A 102 -10.61 6.15 17.63
C ILE A 102 -12.04 6.67 17.78
N ASP A 103 -13.05 5.80 17.78
CA ASP A 103 -14.46 6.18 17.98
C ASP A 103 -14.68 6.92 19.31
N GLY A 104 -14.03 6.44 20.38
CA GLY A 104 -14.08 7.07 21.69
C GLY A 104 -13.39 8.44 21.71
N LEU A 105 -12.24 8.56 21.05
CA LEU A 105 -11.50 9.83 20.94
C LEU A 105 -12.26 10.84 20.08
N LEU A 106 -12.79 10.41 18.94
CA LEU A 106 -13.61 11.22 18.05
C LEU A 106 -14.85 11.75 18.79
N SER A 107 -15.53 10.91 19.56
CA SER A 107 -16.69 11.32 20.38
C SER A 107 -16.33 12.41 21.40
N LYS A 108 -15.14 12.35 22.02
CA LYS A 108 -14.67 13.41 22.94
C LYS A 108 -14.43 14.73 22.21
N ILE A 109 -13.76 14.68 21.05
CA ILE A 109 -13.51 15.86 20.22
C ILE A 109 -14.84 16.50 19.83
N LEU A 110 -15.76 15.71 19.30
CA LEU A 110 -17.08 16.18 18.90
C LEU A 110 -17.80 16.81 20.09
N LYS A 111 -17.85 16.16 21.27
CA LYS A 111 -18.52 16.72 22.45
C LYS A 111 -18.01 18.11 22.87
N VAL A 112 -16.71 18.39 22.71
CA VAL A 112 -16.10 19.68 23.11
C VAL A 112 -16.19 20.72 22.00
N HIS A 113 -16.12 20.30 20.74
CA HIS A 113 -15.96 21.21 19.60
C HIS A 113 -17.19 21.34 18.69
N LEU A 114 -18.26 20.54 18.87
CA LEU A 114 -19.45 20.60 18.01
C LEU A 114 -20.09 21.99 18.00
N ASP A 115 -20.21 22.62 19.17
CA ASP A 115 -20.87 23.93 19.34
C ASP A 115 -20.08 25.07 18.66
N TYR A 116 -18.78 24.89 18.45
CA TYR A 116 -17.95 25.83 17.69
C TYR A 116 -18.18 25.70 16.17
N TYR A 117 -18.59 24.53 15.69
CA TYR A 117 -18.87 24.27 14.28
C TYR A 117 -20.28 24.71 13.84
N GLN A 118 -21.26 24.79 14.74
CA GLN A 118 -22.62 25.28 14.41
C GLN A 118 -22.73 26.81 14.32
N LYS A 119 -21.65 27.55 14.59
CA LYS A 119 -21.61 29.02 14.57
C LYS A 119 -21.14 29.63 13.24
N TYR A 120 -20.93 28.80 12.22
CA TYR A 120 -20.63 29.15 10.83
C TYR A 120 -21.53 28.35 9.90
#